data_AF-A0A1B6JE74-F1
#
_entry.id   AF-A0A1B6JE74-F1
#
_cell.length_a   1.000
_cell.length_b   1.000
_cell.length_c   1.000
_cell.angle_alpha   90.00
_cell.angle_beta   90.00
_cell.angle_gamma   90.00
#
_symmetry.space_group_name_H-M   'P 1'
#
loop_
_entity.id
_entity.type
_entity.pdbx_description
1 polymer ?
#
loop_
_entity_poly.entity_id
_entity_poly.type
_entity_poly.pdbx_seq_one_letter_code
_entity_poly.pdbx_strand_id
1 'polypeptide(L)'
;IPMKLTEEEELAYQNSSLCHICECEGFDNQTRKKVRDHCHLTGKFRGSAHLSCNLNLKFPQNIPVFCHNMSNYDTHLYIKELAKQYGNVDLIANTDEKYINYSVNSGYGYEFEGDKPRKFIKFSFVDTFRFMASSIEKLAKNLKREDFKHTNHFIQDGRILNAILERQPNDEEEIFKILSGKGIFPYEFIDSIEKLDYTEELKIQDFYSLLTDESISEKDYQHYLSVWNKLKEKNLGNYSDLYNIQDVLLLADIFENFRNICLNCYKLDPAHYLTAPSLAWDAMLKLTKIELQLISDYNMYLMIEKGIRGGISQCIKRYVKANNKYLKDFDKTKPENYLLYLDANNLYGYGLMQSLPYGDIKWMDPKTYTKEEWQETILELTGDEDYGYILEVDLG
;
A
#
# COMPACT_ATOMS: atom_id res chain seq x y z
N ILE A 1 -13.50 -27.14 16.09
CA ILE A 1 -13.85 -26.83 17.51
C ILE A 1 -15.35 -26.64 17.56
N PRO A 2 -16.10 -27.34 18.45
CA PRO A 2 -17.54 -27.16 18.53
C PRO A 2 -17.87 -25.74 19.04
N MET A 3 -18.71 -25.03 18.28
CA MET A 3 -19.21 -23.70 18.65
C MET A 3 -20.07 -23.81 19.92
N LYS A 4 -19.72 -23.04 20.95
CA LYS A 4 -20.50 -22.89 22.18
C LYS A 4 -20.92 -21.43 22.29
N LEU A 5 -22.21 -21.16 22.10
CA LEU A 5 -22.75 -19.81 22.25
C LEU A 5 -23.08 -19.53 23.72
N THR A 6 -22.89 -18.29 24.15
CA THR A 6 -23.50 -17.77 25.37
C THR A 6 -25.00 -17.48 25.14
N GLU A 7 -25.76 -17.29 26.21
CA GLU A 7 -27.18 -16.88 26.11
C GLU A 7 -27.34 -15.54 25.38
N GLU A 8 -26.42 -14.60 25.62
CA GLU A 8 -26.39 -13.30 24.93
C GLU A 8 -26.14 -13.43 23.43
N GLU A 9 -25.20 -14.30 23.03
CA GLU A 9 -24.88 -14.54 21.61
C GLU A 9 -26.03 -15.26 20.89
N GLU A 10 -26.71 -16.18 21.56
CA GLU A 10 -27.89 -16.86 20.99
C GLU A 10 -29.07 -15.88 20.84
N LEU A 11 -29.29 -14.99 21.81
CA LEU A 11 -30.29 -13.92 21.71
C LEU A 11 -29.95 -12.94 20.56
N ALA A 12 -28.68 -12.55 20.43
CA ALA A 12 -28.20 -11.71 19.34
C ALA A 12 -28.40 -12.40 17.98
N TYR A 13 -28.12 -13.70 17.89
CA TYR A 13 -28.40 -14.49 16.69
C TYR A 13 -29.89 -14.48 16.36
N GLN A 14 -30.78 -14.77 17.32
CA GLN A 14 -32.23 -14.85 17.07
C GLN A 14 -32.81 -13.51 16.61
N ASN A 15 -32.46 -12.42 17.29
CA ASN A 15 -32.97 -11.08 17.02
C ASN A 15 -32.38 -10.40 15.79
N SER A 16 -31.24 -10.90 15.27
CA SER A 16 -30.59 -10.29 14.12
C SER A 16 -31.40 -10.46 12.83
N SER A 17 -31.68 -9.35 12.13
CA SER A 17 -32.27 -9.31 10.79
C SER A 17 -31.26 -9.03 9.67
N LEU A 18 -29.98 -8.83 10.04
CA LEU A 18 -28.89 -8.40 9.17
C LEU A 18 -27.82 -9.47 9.07
N CYS A 19 -27.37 -9.79 7.85
CA CYS A 19 -26.18 -10.63 7.67
C CYS A 19 -24.92 -9.82 8.00
N HIS A 20 -24.11 -10.25 8.98
CA HIS A 20 -22.92 -9.51 9.39
C HIS A 20 -21.77 -9.50 8.35
N ILE A 21 -21.84 -10.37 7.31
CA ILE A 21 -20.78 -10.48 6.28
C ILE A 21 -21.04 -9.49 5.13
N CYS A 22 -22.24 -9.52 4.56
CA CYS A 22 -22.59 -8.69 3.41
C CYS A 22 -23.40 -7.44 3.79
N GLU A 23 -23.76 -7.31 5.06
CA GLU A 23 -24.54 -6.18 5.61
C GLU A 23 -25.89 -5.98 4.89
N CYS A 24 -26.42 -7.04 4.26
CA CYS A 24 -27.72 -7.03 3.63
C CYS A 24 -28.80 -7.52 4.60
N GLU A 25 -29.94 -6.84 4.59
CA GLU A 25 -31.10 -7.21 5.39
C GLU A 25 -31.82 -8.44 4.84
N GLY A 26 -32.52 -9.12 5.75
CA GLY A 26 -33.44 -10.19 5.42
C GLY A 26 -32.77 -11.56 5.44
N PHE A 27 -33.48 -12.49 6.06
CA PHE A 27 -33.19 -13.92 6.01
C PHE A 27 -34.46 -14.62 5.51
N ASP A 28 -34.28 -15.56 4.59
CA ASP A 28 -35.37 -16.38 4.08
C ASP A 28 -34.91 -17.85 3.98
N ASN A 29 -35.84 -18.77 3.78
CA ASN A 29 -35.50 -20.20 3.72
C ASN A 29 -35.08 -20.70 2.33
N GLN A 30 -35.06 -19.83 1.31
CA GLN A 30 -34.82 -20.22 -0.09
C GLN A 30 -33.44 -19.76 -0.58
N THR A 31 -33.15 -18.47 -0.52
CA THR A 31 -31.96 -17.83 -1.06
C THR A 31 -31.04 -17.28 0.04
N ARG A 32 -31.60 -16.84 1.17
CA ARG A 32 -30.90 -16.14 2.25
C ARG A 32 -31.02 -16.88 3.58
N LYS A 33 -30.76 -18.18 3.57
CA LYS A 33 -30.85 -19.03 4.77
C LYS A 33 -29.93 -18.53 5.87
N LYS A 34 -30.49 -18.26 7.05
CA LYS A 34 -29.75 -17.81 8.24
C LYS A 34 -28.92 -18.95 8.84
N VAL A 35 -27.63 -18.69 9.04
CA VAL A 35 -26.69 -19.59 9.70
C VAL A 35 -25.86 -18.85 10.74
N ARG A 36 -25.25 -19.62 11.66
CA ARG A 36 -24.34 -19.09 12.69
C ARG A 36 -22.90 -19.14 12.15
N ASP A 37 -22.30 -17.98 11.91
CA ASP A 37 -20.89 -17.90 11.58
C ASP A 37 -20.03 -17.92 12.85
N HIS A 38 -18.90 -18.61 12.78
CA HIS A 38 -17.95 -18.69 13.88
C HIS A 38 -16.53 -18.80 13.37
N CYS A 39 -15.58 -18.37 14.20
CA CYS A 39 -14.17 -18.52 13.89
C CYS A 39 -13.75 -19.98 14.02
N HIS A 40 -13.24 -20.58 12.94
CA HIS A 40 -12.82 -21.99 12.97
C HIS A 40 -11.56 -22.25 13.82
N LEU A 41 -10.76 -21.21 14.09
CA LEU A 41 -9.56 -21.30 14.92
C LEU A 41 -9.86 -21.18 16.42
N THR A 42 -10.76 -20.27 16.81
CA THR A 42 -11.05 -19.98 18.22
C THR A 42 -12.38 -20.57 18.69
N GLY A 43 -13.25 -20.97 17.78
CA GLY A 43 -14.63 -21.40 18.06
C GLY A 43 -15.59 -20.25 18.40
N LYS A 44 -15.13 -19.00 18.46
CA LYS A 44 -15.95 -17.84 18.85
C LYS A 44 -17.00 -17.51 17.81
N PHE A 45 -18.23 -17.26 18.25
CA PHE A 45 -19.32 -16.78 17.40
C PHE A 45 -18.98 -15.39 16.85
N ARG A 46 -19.33 -15.14 15.58
CA ARG A 46 -19.08 -13.86 14.89
C ARG A 46 -20.36 -13.11 14.56
N GLY A 47 -21.42 -13.84 14.24
CA GLY A 47 -22.70 -13.23 13.90
C GLY A 47 -23.59 -14.15 13.09
N SER A 48 -24.80 -13.68 12.82
CA SER A 48 -25.71 -14.27 11.85
C SER A 48 -25.20 -13.99 10.43
N ALA A 49 -25.29 -14.98 9.55
CA ALA A 49 -24.88 -14.84 8.16
C ALA A 49 -25.86 -15.55 7.23
N HIS A 50 -25.88 -15.17 5.95
CA HIS A 50 -26.47 -16.02 4.90
C HIS A 50 -25.60 -17.26 4.72
N LEU A 51 -26.21 -18.41 4.45
CA LEU A 51 -25.50 -19.66 4.16
C LEU A 51 -24.48 -19.46 3.03
N SER A 52 -24.86 -18.79 1.95
CA SER A 52 -23.98 -18.47 0.82
C SER A 52 -22.80 -17.58 1.25
N CYS A 53 -23.06 -16.51 2.01
CA CYS A 53 -22.01 -15.63 2.51
C CYS A 53 -21.03 -16.37 3.42
N ASN A 54 -21.54 -17.20 4.33
CA ASN A 54 -20.73 -18.01 5.24
C ASN A 54 -19.85 -19.02 4.48
N LEU A 55 -20.39 -19.71 3.47
CA LEU A 55 -19.62 -20.63 2.63
C LEU A 55 -18.53 -19.93 1.81
N ASN A 56 -18.81 -18.69 1.38
CA ASN A 56 -17.87 -17.89 0.61
C ASN A 56 -16.81 -17.20 1.48
N LEU A 57 -17.06 -17.03 2.78
CA LEU A 57 -16.10 -16.45 3.71
C LEU A 57 -14.94 -17.41 3.93
N LYS A 58 -13.80 -17.10 3.32
CA LYS A 58 -12.58 -17.91 3.45
C LYS A 58 -11.61 -17.25 4.40
N PHE A 59 -11.01 -18.05 5.26
CA PHE A 59 -9.82 -17.63 5.99
C PHE A 59 -8.65 -17.54 5.01
N PRO A 60 -7.95 -16.39 4.92
CA PRO A 60 -6.75 -16.29 4.12
C PRO A 60 -5.68 -17.20 4.72
N GLN A 61 -5.24 -18.20 3.96
CA GLN A 61 -4.16 -19.13 4.32
C GLN A 61 -2.81 -18.64 3.78
N ASN A 62 -2.70 -17.32 3.66
CA ASN A 62 -1.58 -16.60 3.11
C ASN A 62 -1.09 -15.61 4.16
N ILE A 63 0.18 -15.72 4.56
CA ILE A 63 0.81 -14.85 5.53
C ILE A 63 1.56 -13.76 4.75
N PRO A 64 1.10 -12.50 4.80
CA PRO A 64 1.82 -11.43 4.15
C PRO A 64 3.09 -11.09 4.93
N VAL A 65 4.20 -10.98 4.21
CA VAL A 65 5.49 -10.47 4.71
C VAL A 65 5.69 -9.12 4.07
N PHE A 66 5.70 -8.07 4.89
CA PHE A 66 5.80 -6.70 4.41
C PHE A 66 7.26 -6.26 4.33
N CYS A 67 7.66 -5.79 3.15
CA CYS A 67 8.97 -5.20 2.91
C CYS A 67 8.74 -3.82 2.27
N HIS A 68 9.67 -2.88 2.47
CA HIS A 68 9.53 -1.54 1.91
C HIS A 68 10.44 -1.36 0.71
N ASN A 69 9.86 -1.05 -0.45
CA ASN A 69 10.57 -0.83 -1.72
C ASN A 69 11.31 -2.08 -2.26
N MET A 70 10.85 -3.26 -1.83
CA MET A 70 11.44 -4.55 -2.15
C MET A 70 11.47 -4.85 -3.65
N SER A 71 10.48 -4.37 -4.41
CA SER A 71 10.42 -4.59 -5.87
C SER A 71 11.63 -4.00 -6.61
N ASN A 72 12.29 -2.98 -6.05
CA ASN A 72 13.42 -2.30 -6.67
C ASN A 72 14.78 -2.77 -6.14
N TYR A 73 14.85 -3.32 -4.92
CA TYR A 73 16.10 -3.65 -4.24
C TYR A 73 16.16 -5.13 -3.88
N ASP A 74 15.44 -5.59 -2.87
CA ASP A 74 15.78 -6.85 -2.21
C ASP A 74 15.43 -8.11 -3.02
N THR A 75 14.40 -8.01 -3.87
CA THR A 75 13.80 -9.20 -4.52
C THR A 75 14.82 -10.01 -5.31
N HIS A 76 15.73 -9.35 -6.04
CA HIS A 76 16.66 -10.04 -6.94
C HIS A 76 17.76 -10.83 -6.22
N LEU A 77 18.02 -10.53 -4.93
CA LEU A 77 19.04 -11.20 -4.14
C LEU A 77 18.62 -12.61 -3.73
N TYR A 78 17.36 -12.79 -3.30
CA TYR A 78 16.94 -14.02 -2.63
C TYR A 78 16.02 -14.90 -3.48
N ILE A 79 15.32 -14.35 -4.47
CA ILE A 79 14.26 -15.08 -5.20
C ILE A 79 14.79 -16.34 -5.92
N LYS A 80 16.01 -16.27 -6.47
CA LYS A 80 16.65 -17.41 -7.14
C LYS A 80 17.00 -18.51 -6.16
N GLU A 81 17.52 -18.16 -4.99
CA GLU A 81 17.87 -19.13 -3.95
C GLU A 81 16.61 -19.73 -3.31
N LEU A 82 15.58 -18.93 -3.08
CA LEU A 82 14.27 -19.41 -2.64
C LEU A 82 13.65 -20.38 -3.66
N ALA A 83 13.76 -20.07 -4.96
CA ALA A 83 13.29 -20.97 -6.02
C ALA A 83 14.07 -22.28 -6.07
N LYS A 84 15.40 -22.25 -5.89
CA LYS A 84 16.22 -23.47 -5.81
C LYS A 84 15.87 -24.32 -4.59
N GLN A 85 15.65 -23.71 -3.43
CA GLN A 85 15.41 -24.42 -2.18
C GLN A 85 13.98 -24.99 -2.09
N TYR A 86 12.98 -24.22 -2.51
CA TYR A 86 11.56 -24.56 -2.30
C TYR A 86 10.81 -24.96 -3.57
N GLY A 87 11.38 -24.74 -4.77
CA GLY A 87 10.87 -25.17 -6.07
C GLY A 87 9.61 -24.45 -6.58
N ASN A 88 8.69 -24.11 -5.68
CA ASN A 88 7.37 -23.56 -5.99
C ASN A 88 7.28 -22.12 -5.50
N VAL A 89 7.85 -21.20 -6.27
CA VAL A 89 7.71 -19.76 -6.06
C VAL A 89 6.71 -19.21 -7.07
N ASP A 90 5.59 -18.70 -6.59
CA ASP A 90 4.61 -18.02 -7.44
C ASP A 90 5.02 -16.55 -7.61
N LEU A 91 5.07 -16.06 -8.85
CA LEU A 91 5.52 -14.71 -9.18
C LEU A 91 4.43 -13.92 -9.90
N ILE A 92 4.25 -12.67 -9.47
CA ILE A 92 3.48 -11.66 -10.20
C ILE A 92 4.48 -10.61 -10.67
N ALA A 93 4.92 -10.76 -11.92
CA ALA A 93 5.90 -9.85 -12.53
C ALA A 93 5.23 -8.53 -12.97
N ASN A 94 5.95 -7.43 -12.79
CA ASN A 94 5.65 -6.14 -13.40
C ASN A 94 6.51 -5.92 -14.65
N THR A 95 7.79 -6.28 -14.55
CA THR A 95 8.77 -6.38 -15.64
C THR A 95 9.61 -7.63 -15.42
N ASP A 96 10.52 -7.94 -16.34
CA ASP A 96 11.45 -9.07 -16.22
C ASP A 96 12.37 -8.98 -14.97
N GLU A 97 12.52 -7.77 -14.41
CA GLU A 97 13.39 -7.50 -13.26
C GLU A 97 12.63 -7.10 -11.99
N LYS A 98 11.39 -6.62 -12.12
CA LYS A 98 10.59 -6.10 -11.00
C LYS A 98 9.35 -6.94 -10.79
N TYR A 99 9.18 -7.44 -9.57
CA TYR A 99 8.04 -8.27 -9.19
C TYR A 99 7.10 -7.49 -8.26
N ILE A 100 5.80 -7.51 -8.55
CA ILE A 100 4.75 -6.93 -7.69
C ILE A 100 4.65 -7.73 -6.39
N ASN A 101 4.72 -9.05 -6.52
CA ASN A 101 4.64 -10.00 -5.43
C ASN A 101 5.40 -11.27 -5.84
N TYR A 102 6.01 -11.90 -4.86
CA TYR A 102 6.40 -13.30 -4.96
C TYR A 102 5.93 -14.02 -3.71
N SER A 103 5.72 -15.32 -3.84
CA SER A 103 5.20 -16.11 -2.76
C SER A 103 5.83 -17.50 -2.71
N VAL A 104 6.08 -17.98 -1.50
CA VAL A 104 6.77 -19.25 -1.26
C VAL A 104 5.88 -20.15 -0.40
N ASN A 105 5.78 -21.42 -0.79
CA ASN A 105 5.14 -22.43 0.04
C ASN A 105 6.05 -22.77 1.22
N SER A 106 5.52 -22.74 2.43
CA SER A 106 6.27 -23.06 3.65
C SER A 106 6.68 -24.54 3.77
N GLY A 107 6.15 -25.42 2.91
CA GLY A 107 6.28 -26.87 3.04
C GLY A 107 5.35 -27.49 4.09
N TYR A 108 4.73 -26.67 4.96
CA TYR A 108 3.76 -27.12 5.95
C TYR A 108 2.35 -27.16 5.34
N GLY A 109 1.86 -28.39 5.14
CA GLY A 109 0.50 -28.63 4.70
C GLY A 109 -0.52 -28.54 5.83
N TYR A 110 -1.71 -28.05 5.52
CA TYR A 110 -2.83 -28.00 6.48
C TYR A 110 -4.08 -28.75 6.01
N GLU A 111 -4.11 -29.17 4.74
CA GLU A 111 -5.12 -30.07 4.18
C GLU A 111 -4.37 -31.22 3.51
N PHE A 112 -4.80 -32.46 3.75
CA PHE A 112 -4.13 -33.67 3.28
C PHE A 112 -5.06 -34.50 2.41
N GLU A 113 -4.51 -35.08 1.35
CA GLU A 113 -5.14 -36.09 0.52
C GLU A 113 -4.31 -37.37 0.62
N GLY A 114 -4.77 -38.30 1.47
CA GLY A 114 -3.93 -39.39 1.96
C GLY A 114 -2.77 -38.85 2.82
N ASP A 115 -1.56 -39.34 2.57
CA ASP A 115 -0.35 -38.89 3.29
C ASP A 115 0.29 -37.64 2.67
N LYS A 116 -0.27 -37.11 1.57
CA LYS A 116 0.29 -35.95 0.88
C LYS A 116 -0.47 -34.68 1.26
N PRO A 117 0.24 -33.61 1.65
CA PRO A 117 -0.41 -32.31 1.81
C PRO A 117 -0.91 -31.78 0.46
N ARG A 118 -2.20 -31.47 0.42
CA ARG A 118 -2.93 -30.90 -0.73
C ARG A 118 -2.85 -29.37 -0.76
N LYS A 119 -2.84 -28.72 0.42
CA LYS A 119 -2.72 -27.26 0.55
C LYS A 119 -1.67 -26.89 1.59
N PHE A 120 -0.89 -25.85 1.29
CA PHE A 120 0.23 -25.40 2.09
C PHE A 120 0.01 -23.97 2.60
N ILE A 121 0.58 -23.66 3.77
CA ILE A 121 0.69 -22.27 4.22
C ILE A 121 1.64 -21.54 3.28
N LYS A 122 1.19 -20.42 2.73
CA LYS A 122 1.92 -19.61 1.77
C LYS A 122 2.41 -18.32 2.44
N PHE A 123 3.66 -17.96 2.22
CA PHE A 123 4.19 -16.64 2.56
C PHE A 123 4.16 -15.78 1.31
N SER A 124 3.51 -14.61 1.37
CA SER A 124 3.47 -13.65 0.26
C SER A 124 4.22 -12.40 0.61
N PHE A 125 5.22 -12.06 -0.17
CA PHE A 125 6.02 -10.86 0.04
C PHE A 125 5.35 -9.66 -0.63
N VAL A 126 5.02 -8.65 0.17
CA VAL A 126 4.24 -7.49 -0.25
C VAL A 126 5.07 -6.23 -0.08
N ASP A 127 5.20 -5.48 -1.17
CA ASP A 127 5.91 -4.20 -1.16
C ASP A 127 5.01 -3.07 -0.66
N THR A 128 5.28 -2.59 0.55
CA THR A 128 4.56 -1.48 1.18
C THR A 128 4.72 -0.15 0.43
N PHE A 129 5.76 0.02 -0.38
CA PHE A 129 5.95 1.21 -1.22
C PHE A 129 4.86 1.32 -2.30
N ARG A 130 4.25 0.19 -2.70
CA ARG A 130 3.09 0.16 -3.61
C ARG A 130 1.78 0.65 -2.97
N PHE A 131 1.79 0.87 -1.66
CA PHE A 131 0.71 1.50 -0.91
C PHE A 131 1.07 2.93 -0.50
N MET A 132 2.30 3.11 -0.02
CA MET A 132 2.80 4.35 0.55
C MET A 132 4.13 4.72 -0.12
N ALA A 133 4.05 5.36 -1.29
CA ALA A 133 5.19 5.69 -2.15
C ALA A 133 6.03 6.86 -1.61
N SER A 134 6.65 6.65 -0.44
CA SER A 134 7.47 7.62 0.26
C SER A 134 8.44 6.89 1.19
N SER A 135 9.59 7.49 1.49
CA SER A 135 10.56 6.93 2.44
C SER A 135 9.95 6.66 3.82
N ILE A 136 10.42 5.62 4.51
CA ILE A 136 10.10 5.31 5.92
C ILE A 136 10.22 6.55 6.81
N GLU A 137 11.30 7.33 6.68
CA GLU A 137 11.51 8.57 7.45
C GLU A 137 10.34 9.55 7.36
N LYS A 138 9.91 9.86 6.13
CA LYS A 138 8.79 10.78 5.88
C LYS A 138 7.46 10.20 6.34
N LEU A 139 7.29 8.88 6.27
CA LEU A 139 6.08 8.20 6.76
C LEU A 139 6.03 8.18 8.29
N ALA A 140 7.15 7.90 8.96
CA ALA A 140 7.28 7.91 10.42
C ALA A 140 6.99 9.29 11.01
N LYS A 141 7.38 10.38 10.33
CA LYS A 141 7.06 11.77 10.73
C LYS A 141 5.55 12.07 10.80
N ASN A 142 4.71 11.27 10.14
CA ASN A 142 3.25 11.43 10.21
C ASN A 142 2.62 10.67 11.37
N LEU A 143 3.39 9.81 12.07
CA LEU A 143 2.90 9.06 13.22
C LEU A 143 2.88 9.93 14.48
N LYS A 144 1.85 9.73 15.30
CA LYS A 144 1.77 10.25 16.66
C LYS A 144 2.44 9.25 17.62
N ARG A 145 2.78 9.71 18.83
CA ARG A 145 3.39 8.86 19.88
C ARG A 145 2.61 7.56 20.16
N GLU A 146 1.28 7.63 20.09
CA GLU A 146 0.36 6.50 20.31
C GLU A 146 0.34 5.46 19.18
N ASP A 147 0.80 5.84 17.99
CA ASP A 147 0.83 4.95 16.82
C ASP A 147 2.02 3.97 16.87
N PHE A 148 3.04 4.25 17.68
CA PHE A 148 4.24 3.43 17.84
C PHE A 148 4.03 2.18 18.72
N LYS A 149 3.02 1.36 18.40
CA LYS A 149 2.59 0.20 19.20
C LYS A 149 3.68 -0.87 19.28
N HIS A 150 4.28 -1.21 18.13
CA HIS A 150 5.31 -2.24 18.02
C HIS A 150 6.62 -1.75 18.63
N THR A 151 7.02 -0.51 18.38
CA THR A 151 8.21 0.09 19.01
C THR A 151 8.08 0.11 20.54
N ASN A 152 6.93 0.55 21.07
CA ASN A 152 6.70 0.57 22.52
C ASN A 152 6.71 -0.85 23.11
N HIS A 153 6.08 -1.81 22.44
CA HIS A 153 6.09 -3.20 22.89
C HIS A 153 7.51 -3.79 22.92
N PHE A 154 8.33 -3.48 21.91
CA PHE A 154 9.72 -3.93 21.83
C PHE A 154 10.58 -3.36 22.98
N ILE A 155 10.39 -2.07 23.32
CA ILE A 155 11.07 -1.43 24.46
C ILE A 155 10.66 -2.08 25.79
N GLN A 156 9.37 -2.40 25.95
CA GLN A 156 8.83 -3.03 27.16
C GLN A 156 9.30 -4.47 27.35
N ASP A 157 9.25 -5.30 26.30
CA ASP A 157 9.73 -6.69 26.37
C ASP A 157 11.24 -6.73 26.63
N GLY A 158 12.01 -5.86 25.95
CA GLY A 158 13.41 -5.64 26.23
C GLY A 158 14.36 -6.82 25.96
N ARG A 159 13.90 -8.01 25.58
CA ARG A 159 14.76 -9.21 25.51
C ARG A 159 15.93 -9.03 24.57
N ILE A 160 15.64 -8.65 23.33
CA ILE A 160 16.65 -8.41 22.28
C ILE A 160 17.33 -7.07 22.54
N LEU A 161 16.56 -6.04 22.90
CA LEU A 161 17.09 -4.70 23.14
C LEU A 161 18.16 -4.67 24.24
N ASN A 162 17.99 -5.42 25.34
CA ASN A 162 18.95 -5.48 26.46
C ASN A 162 20.25 -6.24 26.11
N ALA A 163 20.26 -6.97 24.98
CA ALA A 163 21.47 -7.56 24.44
C ALA A 163 22.30 -6.53 23.66
N ILE A 164 21.65 -5.54 23.05
CA ILE A 164 22.28 -4.56 22.14
C ILE A 164 22.58 -3.24 22.85
N LEU A 165 21.66 -2.74 23.68
CA LEU A 165 21.77 -1.46 24.39
C LEU A 165 21.97 -1.64 25.90
N GLU A 166 22.77 -0.76 26.47
CA GLU A 166 22.83 -0.55 27.92
C GLU A 166 21.65 0.33 28.36
N ARG A 167 20.75 -0.21 29.19
CA ARG A 167 19.54 0.51 29.65
C ARG A 167 19.69 0.95 31.10
N GLN A 168 19.44 2.23 31.36
CA GLN A 168 19.32 2.76 32.71
C GLN A 168 17.86 2.92 33.13
N PRO A 169 17.57 2.99 34.45
CA PRO A 169 16.24 3.35 34.93
C PRO A 169 15.79 4.70 34.33
N ASN A 170 14.59 4.74 33.74
CA ASN A 170 13.99 5.89 33.06
C ASN A 170 14.52 6.23 31.64
N ASP A 171 15.32 5.37 31.01
CA ASP A 171 15.82 5.58 29.63
C ASP A 171 14.77 5.34 28.52
N GLU A 172 13.55 4.92 28.86
CA GLU A 172 12.54 4.51 27.88
C GLU A 172 12.25 5.59 26.82
N GLU A 173 12.17 6.84 27.23
CA GLU A 173 11.88 7.94 26.31
C GLU A 173 13.09 8.29 25.41
N GLU A 174 14.31 8.08 25.89
CA GLU A 174 15.52 8.26 25.08
C GLU A 174 15.67 7.13 24.06
N ILE A 175 15.46 5.89 24.48
CA ILE A 175 15.43 4.72 23.59
C ILE A 175 14.32 4.87 22.56
N PHE A 176 13.16 5.36 22.97
CA PHE A 176 12.08 5.64 22.04
C PHE A 176 12.51 6.66 20.98
N LYS A 177 13.19 7.76 21.35
CA LYS A 177 13.69 8.74 20.37
C LYS A 177 14.69 8.12 19.39
N ILE A 178 15.51 7.16 19.83
CA ILE A 178 16.40 6.41 18.97
C ILE A 178 15.59 5.58 17.98
N LEU A 179 14.66 4.75 18.46
CA LEU A 179 13.91 3.80 17.63
C LEU A 179 12.80 4.45 16.76
N SER A 180 12.33 5.64 17.11
CA SER A 180 11.30 6.37 16.34
C SER A 180 11.87 7.35 15.30
N GLY A 181 13.18 7.60 15.33
CA GLY A 181 13.88 8.46 14.37
C GLY A 181 14.29 7.72 13.10
N LYS A 182 15.09 8.35 12.24
CA LYS A 182 15.80 7.65 11.17
C LYS A 182 17.19 7.28 11.64
N GLY A 183 17.57 6.02 11.49
CA GLY A 183 18.93 5.56 11.74
C GLY A 183 19.90 6.16 10.72
N ILE A 184 21.14 6.35 11.12
CA ILE A 184 22.22 6.79 10.22
C ILE A 184 23.07 5.55 9.94
N PHE A 185 23.48 5.33 8.70
CA PHE A 185 24.25 4.14 8.38
C PHE A 185 25.40 4.47 7.43
N PRO A 186 26.61 3.98 7.70
CA PRO A 186 27.79 4.27 6.88
C PRO A 186 27.89 3.23 5.75
N TYR A 187 27.00 3.32 4.75
CA TYR A 187 26.87 2.32 3.68
C TYR A 187 28.19 2.07 2.93
N GLU A 188 28.91 3.13 2.60
CA GLU A 188 30.17 3.07 1.87
C GLU A 188 31.34 2.57 2.73
N PHE A 189 31.26 2.76 4.06
CA PHE A 189 32.29 2.26 4.97
C PHE A 189 32.19 0.76 5.14
N ILE A 190 30.98 0.19 5.31
CA ILE A 190 30.79 -1.25 5.57
C ILE A 190 30.78 -2.02 4.24
N ASP A 191 31.96 -2.21 3.67
CA ASP A 191 32.20 -2.93 2.41
C ASP A 191 32.57 -4.42 2.60
N SER A 192 32.67 -4.89 3.85
CA SER A 192 33.02 -6.27 4.19
C SER A 192 32.37 -6.72 5.50
N ILE A 193 32.20 -8.04 5.67
CA ILE A 193 31.59 -8.60 6.89
C ILE A 193 32.50 -8.37 8.11
N GLU A 194 33.81 -8.39 7.92
CA GLU A 194 34.80 -8.18 8.99
C GLU A 194 34.69 -6.77 9.60
N LYS A 195 34.19 -5.78 8.84
CA LYS A 195 33.95 -4.44 9.37
C LYS A 195 32.81 -4.40 10.40
N LEU A 196 31.95 -5.41 10.48
CA LEU A 196 30.97 -5.52 11.56
C LEU A 196 31.65 -5.69 12.93
N ASP A 197 32.85 -6.25 12.98
CA ASP A 197 33.64 -6.37 14.21
C ASP A 197 34.41 -5.08 14.57
N TYR A 198 34.31 -4.01 13.76
CA TYR A 198 35.00 -2.75 14.02
C TYR A 198 34.45 -2.06 15.27
N THR A 199 35.34 -1.72 16.21
CA THR A 199 34.98 -1.27 17.56
C THR A 199 35.27 0.21 17.84
N GLU A 200 35.90 0.91 16.89
CA GLU A 200 36.20 2.33 17.06
C GLU A 200 35.03 3.20 16.57
N GLU A 201 34.92 4.39 17.17
CA GLU A 201 33.96 5.41 16.74
C GLU A 201 34.30 5.89 15.32
N LEU A 202 33.29 5.94 14.45
CA LEU A 202 33.42 6.45 13.10
C LEU A 202 33.46 7.97 13.08
N LYS A 203 34.21 8.54 12.15
CA LYS A 203 34.27 9.98 11.89
C LYS A 203 33.12 10.37 10.96
N ILE A 204 32.76 11.65 10.96
CA ILE A 204 31.73 12.19 10.05
C ILE A 204 31.99 11.88 8.56
N GLN A 205 33.26 11.79 8.16
CA GLN A 205 33.69 11.47 6.79
C GLN A 205 33.40 10.01 6.39
N ASP A 206 33.33 9.10 7.37
CA ASP A 206 33.05 7.68 7.13
C ASP A 206 31.57 7.44 6.73
N PHE A 207 30.72 8.47 6.87
CA PHE A 207 29.33 8.50 6.43
C PHE A 207 29.13 9.24 5.10
N TYR A 208 30.18 9.39 4.28
CA TYR A 208 30.07 9.97 2.95
C TYR A 208 29.20 9.09 2.03
N SER A 209 28.20 9.68 1.37
CA SER A 209 27.36 8.96 0.40
C SER A 209 27.73 9.30 -1.04
N LEU A 210 27.97 8.27 -1.85
CA LEU A 210 28.17 8.40 -3.30
C LEU A 210 26.90 8.87 -4.03
N LEU A 211 25.73 8.65 -3.45
CA LEU A 211 24.45 9.02 -4.05
C LEU A 211 24.19 10.53 -4.00
N THR A 212 24.60 11.17 -2.91
CA THR A 212 24.37 12.61 -2.68
C THR A 212 25.63 13.45 -2.83
N ASP A 213 26.80 12.82 -2.98
CA ASP A 213 28.12 13.47 -3.04
C ASP A 213 28.42 14.34 -1.81
N GLU A 214 27.90 13.93 -0.65
CA GLU A 214 28.06 14.65 0.62
C GLU A 214 28.11 13.69 1.81
N SER A 215 28.77 14.13 2.89
CA SER A 215 28.68 13.48 4.21
C SER A 215 27.44 13.97 4.97
N ILE A 216 27.08 13.23 6.01
CA ILE A 216 25.96 13.60 6.90
C ILE A 216 26.18 14.96 7.59
N SER A 217 25.08 15.54 8.08
CA SER A 217 25.14 16.81 8.83
C SER A 217 25.75 16.61 10.23
N GLU A 218 26.28 17.68 10.83
CA GLU A 218 26.79 17.65 12.21
C GLU A 218 25.70 17.19 13.21
N LYS A 219 24.45 17.59 12.99
CA LYS A 219 23.32 17.16 13.81
C LYS A 219 23.12 15.65 13.76
N ASP A 220 23.22 15.07 12.57
CA ASP A 220 23.10 13.63 12.36
C ASP A 220 24.29 12.91 12.99
N TYR A 221 25.51 13.44 12.83
CA TYR A 221 26.69 12.89 13.49
C TYR A 221 26.55 12.84 15.02
N GLN A 222 26.03 13.91 15.65
CA GLN A 222 25.73 13.90 17.09
C GLN A 222 24.66 12.85 17.47
N HIS A 223 23.69 12.61 16.60
CA HIS A 223 22.72 11.55 16.79
C HIS A 223 23.39 10.17 16.74
N TYR A 224 24.25 9.90 15.75
CA TYR A 224 25.05 8.69 15.69
C TYR A 224 25.84 8.47 17.00
N LEU A 225 26.55 9.49 17.48
CA LEU A 225 27.31 9.39 18.74
C LEU A 225 26.44 9.05 19.94
N SER A 226 25.23 9.61 20.02
CA SER A 226 24.29 9.29 21.10
C SER A 226 23.86 7.81 21.10
N VAL A 227 23.67 7.23 19.91
CA VAL A 227 23.33 5.82 19.74
C VAL A 227 24.54 4.93 20.02
N TRP A 228 25.69 5.26 19.45
CA TRP A 228 26.95 4.52 19.62
C TRP A 228 27.36 4.39 21.10
N ASN A 229 27.18 5.47 21.88
CA ASN A 229 27.51 5.47 23.29
C ASN A 229 26.55 4.67 24.17
N LYS A 230 25.34 4.35 23.68
CA LYS A 230 24.40 3.47 24.37
C LYS A 230 24.55 2.00 24.03
N LEU A 231 25.34 1.65 23.01
CA LEU A 231 25.61 0.25 22.70
C LEU A 231 26.26 -0.42 23.91
N LYS A 232 25.71 -1.56 24.31
CA LYS A 232 26.25 -2.38 25.40
C LYS A 232 27.64 -2.89 25.05
N GLU A 233 27.81 -3.32 23.80
CA GLU A 233 29.10 -3.68 23.22
C GLU A 233 29.30 -2.86 21.95
N LYS A 234 30.35 -2.03 21.94
CA LYS A 234 30.66 -1.10 20.83
C LYS A 234 31.31 -1.84 19.68
N ASN A 235 30.50 -2.26 18.72
CA ASN A 235 30.94 -2.72 17.41
C ASN A 235 29.90 -2.35 16.34
N LEU A 236 30.31 -2.29 15.07
CA LEU A 236 29.42 -1.94 13.96
C LEU A 236 28.33 -3.01 13.71
N GLY A 237 28.54 -4.26 14.13
CA GLY A 237 27.55 -5.34 14.07
C GLY A 237 26.32 -5.03 14.91
N ASN A 238 26.50 -4.73 16.20
CA ASN A 238 25.43 -4.34 17.11
C ASN A 238 24.76 -3.03 16.67
N TYR A 239 25.55 -2.08 16.14
CA TYR A 239 24.99 -0.86 15.55
C TYR A 239 24.09 -1.17 14.34
N SER A 240 24.54 -2.07 13.46
CA SER A 240 23.79 -2.55 12.29
C SER A 240 22.52 -3.30 12.68
N ASP A 241 22.59 -4.18 13.69
CA ASP A 241 21.41 -4.88 14.19
C ASP A 241 20.37 -3.89 14.72
N LEU A 242 20.80 -2.89 15.49
CA LEU A 242 19.90 -1.83 15.98
C LEU A 242 19.29 -1.03 14.83
N TYR A 243 20.09 -0.64 13.84
CA TYR A 243 19.65 0.09 12.65
C TYR A 243 18.56 -0.70 11.90
N ASN A 244 18.78 -2.00 11.66
CA ASN A 244 17.81 -2.86 10.98
C ASN A 244 16.54 -3.08 11.81
N ILE A 245 16.67 -3.29 13.11
CA ILE A 245 15.52 -3.40 14.04
C ILE A 245 14.68 -2.13 13.99
N GLN A 246 15.31 -0.96 14.01
CA GLN A 246 14.65 0.33 13.92
C GLN A 246 13.82 0.44 12.63
N ASP A 247 14.41 0.15 11.46
CA ASP A 247 13.68 0.20 10.17
C ASP A 247 12.48 -0.76 10.15
N VAL A 248 12.62 -1.97 10.70
CA VAL A 248 11.53 -2.96 10.80
C VAL A 248 10.42 -2.50 11.74
N LEU A 249 10.77 -1.96 12.92
CA LEU A 249 9.79 -1.47 13.90
C LEU A 249 9.00 -0.27 13.34
N LEU A 250 9.70 0.67 12.71
CA LEU A 250 9.07 1.81 12.04
C LEU A 250 8.12 1.35 10.96
N LEU A 251 8.56 0.43 10.09
CA LEU A 251 7.70 -0.09 9.03
C LEU A 251 6.45 -0.77 9.60
N ALA A 252 6.60 -1.54 10.67
CA ALA A 252 5.48 -2.19 11.35
C ALA A 252 4.48 -1.16 11.91
N ASP A 253 4.96 -0.12 12.61
CA ASP A 253 4.11 0.94 13.16
C ASP A 253 3.42 1.77 12.06
N ILE A 254 4.16 2.12 11.00
CA ILE A 254 3.62 2.83 9.82
C ILE A 254 2.50 2.00 9.17
N PHE A 255 2.77 0.73 8.89
CA PHE A 255 1.81 -0.11 8.17
C PHE A 255 0.61 -0.46 9.06
N GLU A 256 0.80 -0.68 10.36
CA GLU A 256 -0.29 -0.90 11.30
C GLU A 256 -1.18 0.34 11.43
N ASN A 257 -0.62 1.56 11.46
CA ASN A 257 -1.40 2.78 11.39
C ASN A 257 -2.19 2.88 10.07
N PHE A 258 -1.56 2.60 8.93
CA PHE A 258 -2.23 2.57 7.62
C PHE A 258 -3.38 1.56 7.60
N ARG A 259 -3.19 0.36 8.15
CA ARG A 259 -4.25 -0.66 8.30
C ARG A 259 -5.42 -0.13 9.11
N ASN A 260 -5.15 0.50 10.26
CA ASN A 260 -6.19 1.07 11.11
C ASN A 260 -6.99 2.16 10.38
N ILE A 261 -6.33 3.03 9.61
CA ILE A 261 -6.99 4.05 8.78
C ILE A 261 -7.89 3.38 7.74
N CYS A 262 -7.38 2.42 6.97
CA CYS A 262 -8.16 1.73 5.94
C CYS A 262 -9.36 0.94 6.50
N LEU A 263 -9.18 0.28 7.65
CA LEU A 263 -10.28 -0.40 8.35
C LEU A 263 -11.34 0.59 8.83
N ASN A 264 -10.93 1.77 9.30
CA ASN A 264 -11.87 2.79 9.73
C ASN A 264 -12.63 3.42 8.56
N CYS A 265 -11.93 3.80 7.49
CA CYS A 265 -12.50 4.50 6.33
C CYS A 265 -13.24 3.58 5.36
N TYR A 266 -12.64 2.43 5.01
CA TYR A 266 -13.13 1.56 3.92
C TYR A 266 -13.68 0.23 4.43
N LYS A 267 -13.47 -0.11 5.72
CA LYS A 267 -13.80 -1.44 6.27
C LYS A 267 -13.10 -2.56 5.48
N LEU A 268 -11.90 -2.28 4.99
CA LEU A 268 -11.03 -3.20 4.25
C LEU A 268 -9.64 -3.17 4.88
N ASP A 269 -9.04 -4.34 5.06
CA ASP A 269 -7.68 -4.46 5.57
C ASP A 269 -6.69 -4.47 4.39
N PRO A 270 -5.78 -3.48 4.28
CA PRO A 270 -4.82 -3.42 3.19
C PRO A 270 -3.84 -4.60 3.20
N ALA A 271 -3.73 -5.34 4.31
CA ALA A 271 -2.91 -6.55 4.38
C ALA A 271 -3.42 -7.71 3.50
N HIS A 272 -4.63 -7.60 2.94
CA HIS A 272 -5.18 -8.55 1.98
C HIS A 272 -5.00 -8.15 0.52
N TYR A 273 -4.28 -7.05 0.27
CA TYR A 273 -4.05 -6.49 -1.06
C TYR A 273 -2.56 -6.51 -1.39
N LEU A 274 -2.26 -6.37 -2.68
CA LEU A 274 -0.88 -6.23 -3.15
C LEU A 274 -0.50 -4.77 -3.46
N THR A 275 -1.49 -3.91 -3.74
CA THR A 275 -1.26 -2.52 -4.16
C THR A 275 -2.36 -1.57 -3.69
N ALA A 276 -2.06 -0.26 -3.58
CA ALA A 276 -3.08 0.75 -3.31
C ALA A 276 -4.18 0.82 -4.40
N PRO A 277 -3.89 0.74 -5.72
CA PRO A 277 -4.95 0.69 -6.73
C PRO A 277 -5.93 -0.46 -6.55
N SER A 278 -5.46 -1.67 -6.22
CA SER A 278 -6.35 -2.80 -5.96
C SER A 278 -7.24 -2.58 -4.73
N LEU A 279 -6.69 -1.96 -3.67
CA LEU A 279 -7.46 -1.60 -2.49
C LEU A 279 -8.50 -0.52 -2.80
N ALA A 280 -8.11 0.51 -3.56
CA ALA A 280 -8.99 1.61 -3.94
C ALA A 280 -10.15 1.14 -4.82
N TRP A 281 -9.88 0.19 -5.73
CA TRP A 281 -10.90 -0.44 -6.58
C TRP A 281 -11.96 -1.17 -5.75
N ASP A 282 -11.55 -2.03 -4.83
CA ASP A 282 -12.47 -2.76 -3.95
C ASP A 282 -13.20 -1.81 -2.99
N ALA A 283 -12.53 -0.77 -2.49
CA ALA A 283 -13.16 0.25 -1.68
C ALA A 283 -14.28 0.96 -2.47
N MET A 284 -14.02 1.32 -3.73
CA MET A 284 -15.01 1.93 -4.62
C MET A 284 -16.21 0.98 -4.84
N LEU A 285 -15.97 -0.29 -5.16
CA LEU A 285 -17.05 -1.28 -5.34
C LEU A 285 -17.87 -1.48 -4.06
N LYS A 286 -17.20 -1.55 -2.90
CA LYS A 286 -17.87 -1.71 -1.61
C LYS A 286 -18.73 -0.52 -1.23
N LEU A 287 -18.25 0.70 -1.47
CA LEU A 287 -18.95 1.94 -1.15
C LEU A 287 -20.14 2.18 -2.07
N THR A 288 -19.96 2.00 -3.37
CA THR A 288 -20.98 2.30 -4.39
C THR A 288 -21.97 1.15 -4.57
N LYS A 289 -21.55 -0.09 -4.29
CA LYS A 289 -22.29 -1.33 -4.57
C LYS A 289 -22.68 -1.48 -6.05
N ILE A 290 -21.93 -0.81 -6.94
CA ILE A 290 -22.18 -0.85 -8.38
C ILE A 290 -21.74 -2.19 -8.95
N GLU A 291 -22.48 -2.68 -9.95
CA GLU A 291 -22.08 -3.82 -10.76
C GLU A 291 -21.58 -3.32 -12.11
N LEU A 292 -20.28 -3.51 -12.38
CA LEU A 292 -19.65 -3.10 -13.63
C LEU A 292 -19.80 -4.18 -14.69
N GLN A 293 -20.28 -3.82 -15.87
CA GLN A 293 -20.33 -4.72 -17.01
C GLN A 293 -18.91 -4.97 -17.55
N LEU A 294 -18.56 -6.23 -17.75
CA LEU A 294 -17.34 -6.60 -18.48
C LEU A 294 -17.53 -6.42 -19.99
N ILE A 295 -16.62 -5.70 -20.63
CA ILE A 295 -16.56 -5.60 -22.09
C ILE A 295 -16.07 -6.94 -22.65
N SER A 296 -16.99 -7.71 -23.23
CA SER A 296 -16.72 -9.04 -23.78
C SER A 296 -16.43 -9.04 -25.29
N ASP A 297 -16.85 -7.99 -26.01
CA ASP A 297 -16.55 -7.80 -27.43
C ASP A 297 -15.10 -7.31 -27.61
N TYR A 298 -14.30 -8.10 -28.32
CA TYR A 298 -12.89 -7.81 -28.59
C TYR A 298 -12.68 -6.49 -29.34
N ASN A 299 -13.54 -6.16 -30.31
CA ASN A 299 -13.41 -4.95 -31.11
C ASN A 299 -13.80 -3.71 -30.28
N MET A 300 -14.83 -3.80 -29.43
CA MET A 300 -15.16 -2.71 -28.49
C MET A 300 -14.00 -2.43 -27.56
N TYR A 301 -13.40 -3.49 -27.00
CA TYR A 301 -12.25 -3.36 -26.11
C TYR A 301 -11.09 -2.63 -26.81
N LEU A 302 -10.71 -3.07 -28.02
CA LEU A 302 -9.64 -2.43 -28.79
C LEU A 302 -9.96 -0.97 -29.15
N MET A 303 -11.21 -0.65 -29.50
CA MET A 303 -11.61 0.73 -29.80
C MET A 303 -11.45 1.62 -28.57
N ILE A 304 -11.94 1.17 -27.41
CA ILE A 304 -11.85 1.91 -26.14
C ILE A 304 -10.39 2.06 -25.73
N GLU A 305 -9.60 0.98 -25.75
CA GLU A 305 -8.17 1.00 -25.42
C GLU A 305 -7.41 1.99 -26.30
N LYS A 306 -7.64 1.97 -27.62
CA LYS A 306 -7.05 2.93 -28.58
C LYS A 306 -7.51 4.36 -28.34
N GLY A 307 -8.64 4.57 -27.67
CA GLY A 307 -9.16 5.89 -27.30
C GLY A 307 -8.54 6.47 -26.02
N ILE A 308 -7.93 5.65 -25.16
CA ILE A 308 -7.37 6.11 -23.88
C ILE A 308 -6.19 7.06 -24.16
N ARG A 309 -6.24 8.26 -23.57
CA ARG A 309 -5.17 9.27 -23.60
C ARG A 309 -4.79 9.66 -22.18
N GLY A 310 -3.51 9.97 -21.97
CA GLY A 310 -3.02 10.54 -20.72
C GLY A 310 -3.35 12.03 -20.61
N GLY A 311 -2.83 12.67 -19.56
CA GLY A 311 -2.95 14.12 -19.40
C GLY A 311 -2.30 14.90 -20.53
N ILE A 312 -2.93 15.99 -20.95
CA ILE A 312 -2.39 16.88 -21.99
C ILE A 312 -1.19 17.62 -21.42
N SER A 313 -0.03 17.50 -22.09
CA SER A 313 1.17 18.29 -21.78
C SER A 313 1.58 19.08 -23.03
N GLN A 314 1.51 20.41 -22.94
CA GLN A 314 1.79 21.29 -24.07
C GLN A 314 2.69 22.47 -23.64
N CYS A 315 3.75 22.71 -24.41
CA CYS A 315 4.60 23.89 -24.26
C CYS A 315 4.34 24.85 -25.43
N ILE A 316 3.53 25.89 -25.19
CA ILE A 316 3.19 26.90 -26.22
C ILE A 316 4.36 27.87 -26.44
N LYS A 317 5.13 28.18 -25.38
CA LYS A 317 6.31 29.06 -25.45
C LYS A 317 7.48 28.45 -24.69
N ARG A 318 8.61 28.25 -25.38
CA ARG A 318 9.80 27.54 -24.86
C ARG A 318 10.41 28.19 -23.61
N TYR A 319 10.37 29.51 -23.51
CA TYR A 319 10.94 30.23 -22.37
C TYR A 319 10.24 31.57 -22.14
N VAL A 320 9.93 31.83 -20.87
CA VAL A 320 9.48 33.13 -20.38
C VAL A 320 10.21 33.37 -19.07
N LYS A 321 10.78 34.57 -18.91
CA LYS A 321 11.30 35.05 -17.64
C LYS A 321 10.39 36.14 -17.12
N ALA A 322 9.97 36.00 -15.86
CA ALA A 322 9.26 37.05 -15.16
C ALA A 322 10.13 38.32 -15.06
N ASN A 323 9.59 39.48 -15.36
CA ASN A 323 10.26 40.77 -15.17
C ASN A 323 9.28 41.73 -14.48
N ASN A 324 9.29 41.80 -13.16
CA ASN A 324 8.45 42.73 -12.42
C ASN A 324 9.16 43.21 -11.15
N LYS A 325 8.69 44.33 -10.62
CA LYS A 325 9.27 45.07 -9.49
C LYS A 325 9.43 44.28 -8.18
N TYR A 326 8.84 43.10 -8.06
CA TYR A 326 8.93 42.24 -6.86
C TYR A 326 10.13 41.28 -6.91
N LEU A 327 10.81 41.17 -8.05
CA LEU A 327 11.95 40.28 -8.25
C LEU A 327 13.29 40.99 -7.99
N LYS A 328 14.26 40.27 -7.44
CA LYS A 328 15.60 40.82 -7.11
C LYS A 328 16.39 41.27 -8.35
N ASP A 329 16.12 40.65 -9.49
CA ASP A 329 16.78 40.88 -10.78
C ASP A 329 15.91 41.67 -11.77
N PHE A 330 15.00 42.50 -11.25
CA PHE A 330 14.12 43.35 -12.05
C PHE A 330 14.91 44.31 -12.95
N ASP A 331 14.62 44.29 -14.24
CA ASP A 331 15.25 45.12 -15.25
C ASP A 331 14.27 46.20 -15.75
N LYS A 332 14.50 47.44 -15.32
CA LYS A 332 13.68 48.62 -15.70
C LYS A 332 13.73 48.95 -17.20
N THR A 333 14.70 48.41 -17.95
CA THR A 333 14.83 48.64 -19.40
C THR A 333 13.91 47.73 -20.21
N LYS A 334 13.35 46.69 -19.60
CA LYS A 334 12.47 45.71 -20.23
C LYS A 334 11.02 45.92 -19.81
N PRO A 335 10.05 45.54 -20.67
CA PRO A 335 8.64 45.61 -20.30
C PRO A 335 8.36 44.73 -19.07
N GLU A 336 7.45 45.20 -18.21
CA GLU A 336 6.99 44.41 -17.08
C GLU A 336 6.15 43.22 -17.54
N ASN A 337 6.33 42.07 -16.90
CA ASN A 337 5.47 40.91 -17.07
C ASN A 337 5.38 40.10 -15.76
N TYR A 338 4.34 39.28 -15.68
CA TYR A 338 4.03 38.44 -14.53
C TYR A 338 3.78 37.01 -15.01
N LEU A 339 4.17 36.03 -14.20
CA LEU A 339 3.84 34.64 -14.42
C LEU A 339 2.75 34.23 -13.43
N LEU A 340 1.71 33.58 -13.94
CA LEU A 340 0.64 33.02 -13.15
C LEU A 340 0.77 31.49 -13.16
N TYR A 341 0.78 30.88 -11.98
CA TYR A 341 0.71 29.43 -11.82
C TYR A 341 -0.67 29.08 -11.27
N LEU A 342 -1.42 28.29 -12.03
CA LEU A 342 -2.71 27.75 -11.62
C LEU A 342 -2.61 26.23 -11.61
N ASP A 343 -3.14 25.62 -10.56
CA ASP A 343 -3.19 24.17 -10.41
C ASP A 343 -4.61 23.77 -10.00
N ALA A 344 -5.13 22.73 -10.64
CA ALA A 344 -6.47 22.23 -10.37
C ALA A 344 -6.41 21.23 -9.22
N ASN A 345 -7.08 21.55 -8.10
CA ASN A 345 -7.18 20.65 -6.98
C ASN A 345 -7.96 19.38 -7.37
N ASN A 346 -7.30 18.22 -7.35
CA ASN A 346 -7.91 16.91 -7.62
C ASN A 346 -8.64 16.82 -8.98
N LEU A 347 -7.95 17.18 -10.07
CA LEU A 347 -8.51 17.20 -11.42
C LEU A 347 -9.21 15.88 -11.82
N TYR A 348 -8.55 14.73 -11.64
CA TYR A 348 -9.16 13.44 -11.96
C TYR A 348 -10.33 13.09 -11.05
N GLY A 349 -10.25 13.45 -9.75
CA GLY A 349 -11.37 13.25 -8.85
C GLY A 349 -12.62 14.01 -9.26
N TYR A 350 -12.47 15.24 -9.79
CA TYR A 350 -13.60 15.98 -10.37
C TYR A 350 -14.21 15.24 -11.58
N GLY A 351 -13.36 14.69 -12.46
CA GLY A 351 -13.82 13.87 -13.58
C GLY A 351 -14.53 12.59 -13.13
N LEU A 352 -14.05 11.94 -12.08
CA LEU A 352 -14.67 10.75 -11.48
C LEU A 352 -15.99 11.03 -10.75
N MET A 353 -16.32 12.30 -10.48
CA MET A 353 -17.61 12.71 -9.92
C MET A 353 -18.68 12.94 -10.99
N GLN A 354 -18.32 12.94 -12.28
CA GLN A 354 -19.28 13.07 -13.37
C GLN A 354 -19.95 11.71 -13.68
N SER A 355 -21.02 11.73 -14.48
CA SER A 355 -21.62 10.51 -15.02
C SER A 355 -20.61 9.73 -15.86
N LEU A 356 -20.38 8.46 -15.52
CA LEU A 356 -19.43 7.57 -16.18
C LEU A 356 -20.13 6.29 -16.67
N PRO A 357 -19.72 5.73 -17.82
CA PRO A 357 -20.28 4.49 -18.33
C PRO A 357 -19.89 3.31 -17.43
N TYR A 358 -20.88 2.50 -17.04
CA TYR A 358 -20.66 1.33 -16.20
C TYR A 358 -21.39 0.06 -16.68
N GLY A 359 -22.37 0.19 -17.59
CA GLY A 359 -23.21 -0.91 -18.06
C GLY A 359 -23.95 -0.58 -19.37
N ASP A 360 -24.70 -1.57 -19.88
CA ASP A 360 -25.41 -1.54 -21.16
C ASP A 360 -24.60 -1.07 -22.38
N ILE A 361 -23.30 -1.36 -22.38
CA ILE A 361 -22.37 -1.01 -23.43
C ILE A 361 -22.65 -1.88 -24.66
N LYS A 362 -22.99 -1.23 -25.78
CA LYS A 362 -23.35 -1.87 -27.04
C LYS A 362 -22.89 -1.05 -28.24
N TRP A 363 -22.66 -1.74 -29.36
CA TRP A 363 -22.53 -1.08 -30.65
C TRP A 363 -23.85 -0.40 -31.00
N MET A 364 -23.75 0.81 -31.52
CA MET A 364 -24.86 1.53 -32.13
C MET A 364 -24.85 1.27 -33.63
N ASP A 365 -26.04 1.16 -34.24
CA ASP A 365 -26.13 1.05 -35.70
C ASP A 365 -25.58 2.35 -36.32
N PRO A 366 -24.56 2.30 -37.20
CA PRO A 366 -24.01 3.47 -37.86
C PRO A 366 -25.03 4.29 -38.65
N LYS A 367 -26.19 3.72 -38.99
CA LYS A 367 -27.28 4.41 -39.69
C LYS A 367 -28.26 5.13 -38.78
N THR A 368 -28.08 5.04 -37.46
CA THR A 368 -28.97 5.70 -36.48
C THR A 368 -28.96 7.21 -36.66
N TYR A 369 -27.80 7.77 -37.01
CA TYR A 369 -27.63 9.21 -37.24
C TYR A 369 -26.75 9.46 -38.46
N THR A 370 -27.10 10.47 -39.23
CA THR A 370 -26.26 11.09 -40.25
C THR A 370 -25.12 11.89 -39.61
N LYS A 371 -24.16 12.34 -40.42
CA LYS A 371 -23.01 13.11 -39.92
C LYS A 371 -23.45 14.45 -39.32
N GLU A 372 -24.41 15.11 -39.95
CA GLU A 372 -24.96 16.39 -39.53
C GLU A 372 -25.72 16.24 -38.20
N GLU A 373 -26.53 15.19 -38.06
CA GLU A 373 -27.24 14.88 -36.81
C GLU A 373 -26.27 14.58 -35.65
N TRP A 374 -25.14 13.91 -35.91
CA TRP A 374 -24.10 13.73 -34.90
C TRP A 374 -23.47 15.05 -34.44
N GLN A 375 -23.23 15.98 -35.37
CA GLN A 375 -22.67 17.29 -35.02
C GLN A 375 -23.62 18.08 -34.12
N GLU A 376 -24.91 18.08 -34.43
CA GLU A 376 -25.94 18.72 -33.60
C GLU A 376 -26.05 18.03 -32.23
N THR A 377 -26.15 16.69 -32.22
CA THR A 377 -26.29 15.91 -30.98
C THR A 377 -25.13 16.15 -30.02
N ILE A 378 -23.88 16.10 -30.50
CA ILE A 378 -22.69 16.29 -29.64
C ILE A 378 -22.68 17.68 -28.98
N LEU A 379 -23.16 18.70 -29.68
CA LEU A 379 -23.22 20.07 -29.16
C LEU A 379 -24.34 20.27 -28.11
N GLU A 380 -25.34 19.40 -28.10
CA GLU A 380 -26.48 19.44 -27.17
C GLU A 380 -26.28 18.60 -25.90
N LEU A 381 -25.29 17.69 -25.88
CA LEU A 381 -25.00 16.85 -24.71
C LEU A 381 -24.61 17.69 -23.49
N THR A 382 -25.27 17.44 -22.37
CA THR A 382 -25.01 18.10 -21.09
C THR A 382 -24.15 17.26 -20.15
N GLY A 383 -24.11 15.93 -20.35
CA GLY A 383 -23.42 14.98 -19.47
C GLY A 383 -24.31 14.38 -18.37
N ASP A 384 -25.58 14.78 -18.31
CA ASP A 384 -26.57 14.29 -17.35
C ASP A 384 -27.54 13.26 -17.96
N GLU A 385 -27.30 12.84 -19.20
CA GLU A 385 -28.13 11.87 -19.90
C GLU A 385 -28.00 10.44 -19.34
N ASP A 386 -29.07 9.65 -19.48
CA ASP A 386 -29.09 8.24 -19.07
C ASP A 386 -28.07 7.38 -19.86
N TYR A 387 -27.71 7.79 -21.08
CA TYR A 387 -26.77 7.09 -21.95
C TYR A 387 -25.75 8.06 -22.55
N GLY A 388 -24.47 7.68 -22.47
CA GLY A 388 -23.37 8.38 -23.13
C GLY A 388 -22.93 7.71 -24.43
N TYR A 389 -22.12 8.42 -25.22
CA TYR A 389 -21.58 7.94 -26.50
C TYR A 389 -20.05 7.93 -26.48
N ILE A 390 -19.44 6.85 -27.00
CA ILE A 390 -18.00 6.78 -27.28
C ILE A 390 -17.84 6.81 -28.79
N LEU A 391 -17.23 7.87 -29.31
CA LEU A 391 -17.10 8.13 -30.74
C LEU A 391 -15.63 8.07 -31.18
N GLU A 392 -15.37 7.41 -32.30
CA GLU A 392 -14.11 7.54 -33.03
C GLU A 392 -14.30 8.63 -34.08
N VAL A 393 -13.61 9.75 -33.92
CA VAL A 393 -13.75 10.94 -34.77
C VAL A 393 -12.42 11.30 -35.40
N ASP A 394 -12.48 11.76 -36.65
CA ASP A 394 -11.38 12.45 -37.31
C ASP A 394 -11.52 13.95 -37.06
N LEU A 395 -10.47 14.57 -36.52
CA LEU A 395 -10.46 16.01 -36.21
C LEU A 395 -10.09 16.89 -37.40
N GLY A 396 -9.72 16.29 -38.54
CA GLY A 396 -9.45 17.01 -39.80
C GLY A 396 -8.02 17.55 -39.93
#